data_AF-A0A7J2U2M1-F1
#
_entry.id   AF-A0A7J2U2M1-F1
#
_cell.length_a   1.000
_cell.length_b   1.000
_cell.length_c   1.000
_cell.angle_alpha   90.00
_cell.angle_beta   90.00
_cell.angle_gamma   90.00
#
_symmetry.space_group_name_H-M   'P 1'
#
loop_
_entity.id
_entity.type
_entity.pdbx_description
1 polymer ?
#
loop_
_entity_poly.entity_id
_entity_poly.type
_entity_poly.pdbx_seq_one_letter_code
_entity_poly.pdbx_strand_id
1 'polypeptide(L)'
;MRDCKTFWFSEATTRGFSRRSARSIMGAKIREMLSYAYHHNVKTLFLENPGVPGVLGKLKLLWVRNGDRKHENHNYKKAVFRSSVIEMIALKTPLYNIKIEYVDPKGTTSSREHDEIMKRYRLDSHVASAHLIALRGLRNQ
;
A
#
# COMPACT_ATOMS: atom_id res chain seq x y z
N MET A 1 -1.95 6.84 -18.69
CA MET A 1 -1.38 5.72 -17.94
C MET A 1 -0.56 4.89 -18.92
N ARG A 2 0.73 4.63 -18.66
CA ARG A 2 1.63 3.95 -19.61
C ARG A 2 1.64 2.43 -19.44
N ASP A 3 1.56 1.96 -18.20
CA ASP A 3 1.50 0.54 -17.86
C ASP A 3 0.83 0.36 -16.49
N CYS A 4 0.22 -0.81 -16.26
CA CYS A 4 -0.47 -1.16 -15.02
C CYS A 4 -0.27 -2.63 -14.67
N LYS A 5 0.15 -2.90 -13.44
CA LYS A 5 0.24 -4.26 -12.91
C LYS A 5 -0.22 -4.32 -11.46
N THR A 6 -1.21 -5.16 -11.20
CA THR A 6 -1.77 -5.37 -9.86
C THR A 6 -1.16 -6.63 -9.24
N PHE A 7 -0.61 -6.49 -8.03
CA PHE A 7 0.00 -7.59 -7.28
C PHE A 7 -0.95 -8.02 -6.15
N TRP A 8 -1.62 -9.16 -6.34
CA TRP A 8 -2.54 -9.72 -5.35
C TRP A 8 -1.82 -10.54 -4.29
N PHE A 9 -2.27 -10.44 -3.04
CA PHE A 9 -1.77 -11.21 -1.89
C PHE A 9 -2.79 -12.25 -1.39
N SER A 10 -3.58 -12.83 -2.29
CA SER A 10 -4.74 -13.67 -1.97
C SER A 10 -4.43 -14.87 -1.07
N GLU A 11 -3.22 -15.44 -1.18
CA GLU A 11 -2.77 -16.58 -0.38
C GLU A 11 -2.47 -16.17 1.08
N ALA A 12 -2.04 -14.93 1.29
CA ALA A 12 -1.67 -14.41 2.61
C ALA A 12 -2.89 -13.97 3.43
N THR A 13 -4.09 -13.90 2.84
CA THR A 13 -5.33 -13.47 3.49
C THR A 13 -6.29 -14.62 3.82
N THR A 14 -5.95 -15.87 3.45
CA THR A 14 -6.76 -17.06 3.74
C THR A 14 -6.83 -17.36 5.25
N ARG A 15 -8.01 -17.78 5.74
CA ARG A 15 -8.20 -18.21 7.13
C ARG A 15 -7.32 -19.43 7.45
N GLY A 16 -6.65 -19.41 8.61
CA GLY A 16 -5.77 -20.51 9.06
C GLY A 16 -4.33 -20.44 8.54
N PHE A 17 -4.00 -19.43 7.73
CA PHE A 17 -2.66 -19.31 7.16
C PHE A 17 -1.63 -18.89 8.22
N SER A 18 -0.49 -19.58 8.25
CA SER A 18 0.56 -19.30 9.24
C SER A 18 1.14 -17.89 9.05
N ARG A 19 1.35 -17.13 10.13
CA ARG A 19 1.90 -15.76 10.06
C ARG A 19 3.29 -15.73 9.40
N ARG A 20 4.09 -16.77 9.61
CA ARG A 20 5.43 -16.92 9.02
C ARG A 20 5.32 -17.13 7.50
N SER A 21 4.43 -18.02 7.07
CA SER A 21 4.15 -18.26 5.65
C SER A 21 3.61 -17.00 4.97
N ALA A 22 2.68 -16.28 5.62
CA ALA A 22 2.12 -15.03 5.09
C ALA A 22 3.22 -13.98 4.84
N ARG A 23 4.16 -13.84 5.79
CA ARG A 23 5.30 -12.93 5.68
C ARG A 23 6.24 -13.32 4.53
N SER A 24 6.47 -14.62 4.31
CA SER A 24 7.30 -15.11 3.21
C SER A 24 6.68 -14.82 1.84
N ILE A 25 5.40 -15.15 1.66
CA ILE A 25 4.66 -14.87 0.42
C ILE A 25 4.60 -13.37 0.14
N MET A 26 4.28 -12.57 1.16
CA MET A 26 4.31 -11.11 1.07
C MET A 26 5.69 -10.62 0.62
N GLY A 27 6.76 -11.16 1.19
CA GLY A 27 8.13 -10.83 0.83
C GLY A 27 8.50 -11.18 -0.60
N ALA A 28 8.03 -12.30 -1.13
CA ALA A 28 8.23 -12.72 -2.51
C ALA A 28 7.45 -11.83 -3.49
N LYS A 29 6.18 -11.54 -3.19
CA LYS A 29 5.35 -10.66 -4.01
C LYS A 29 5.85 -9.22 -4.04
N ILE A 30 6.32 -8.68 -2.91
CA ILE A 30 6.94 -7.35 -2.87
C ILE A 30 8.24 -7.33 -3.69
N ARG A 31 9.04 -8.40 -3.67
CA ARG A 31 10.23 -8.50 -4.52
C ARG A 31 9.85 -8.46 -6.01
N GLU A 32 8.81 -9.19 -6.41
CA GLU A 32 8.27 -9.17 -7.77
C GLU A 32 7.83 -7.76 -8.18
N MET A 33 7.07 -7.08 -7.31
CA MET A 33 6.61 -5.70 -7.51
C MET A 33 7.76 -4.70 -7.66
N LEU A 34 8.77 -4.77 -6.79
CA LEU A 34 9.93 -3.87 -6.86
C LEU A 34 10.80 -4.14 -8.08
N SER A 35 10.97 -5.41 -8.48
CA SER A 35 11.69 -5.77 -9.70
C SER A 35 10.98 -5.23 -10.95
N TYR A 36 9.65 -5.31 -10.97
CA TYR A 36 8.84 -4.69 -12.02
C TYR A 36 9.03 -3.16 -12.03
N ALA A 37 8.90 -2.48 -10.89
CA ALA A 37 9.14 -1.04 -10.81
C ALA A 37 10.54 -0.65 -11.31
N TYR A 38 11.57 -1.41 -10.92
CA TYR A 38 12.95 -1.19 -11.34
C TYR A 38 13.15 -1.32 -12.85
N HIS A 39 12.65 -2.40 -13.48
CA HIS A 39 12.75 -2.58 -14.93
C HIS A 39 11.95 -1.54 -15.73
N HIS A 40 10.92 -0.96 -15.12
CA HIS A 40 10.16 0.15 -15.69
C HIS A 40 10.75 1.54 -15.37
N ASN A 41 11.99 1.59 -14.85
CA ASN A 41 12.72 2.81 -14.54
C ASN A 41 12.01 3.74 -13.54
N VAL A 42 11.20 3.18 -12.65
CA VAL A 42 10.54 3.96 -11.59
C VAL A 42 11.60 4.56 -10.67
N LYS A 43 11.55 5.89 -10.47
CA LYS A 43 12.46 6.62 -9.57
C LYS A 43 11.86 6.91 -8.20
N THR A 44 10.54 7.10 -8.15
CA THR A 44 9.80 7.41 -6.93
C THR A 44 8.59 6.50 -6.83
N LEU A 45 8.41 5.90 -5.65
CA LEU A 45 7.27 5.06 -5.30
C LEU A 45 6.47 5.76 -4.20
N PHE A 46 5.19 5.99 -4.48
CA PHE A 46 4.27 6.63 -3.54
C PHE A 46 3.50 5.60 -2.73
N LEU A 47 3.53 5.73 -1.41
CA LEU A 47 2.78 4.89 -0.48
C LEU A 47 1.72 5.72 0.22
N GLU A 48 0.61 5.09 0.59
CA GLU A 48 -0.35 5.71 1.50
C GLU A 48 0.35 6.04 2.81
N ASN A 49 0.24 7.29 3.25
CA ASN A 49 0.69 7.72 4.55
C ASN A 49 -0.20 7.04 5.60
N PRO A 50 0.36 6.24 6.54
CA PRO A 50 -0.42 5.67 7.63
C PRO A 50 -0.89 6.73 8.66
N GLY A 51 -0.63 8.02 8.41
CA GLY A 51 -1.09 9.16 9.20
C GLY A 51 -0.12 9.62 10.28
N VAL A 52 1.13 9.15 10.27
CA VAL A 52 2.10 9.47 11.32
C VAL A 52 3.50 9.68 10.72
N PRO A 53 4.21 10.78 11.07
CA PRO A 53 5.62 10.97 10.70
C PRO A 53 6.54 10.07 11.55
N GLY A 54 7.48 9.34 10.95
CA GLY A 54 8.52 8.55 11.66
C GLY A 54 8.20 7.06 11.93
N VAL A 55 7.44 6.39 11.05
CA VAL A 55 6.47 5.34 11.43
C VAL A 55 6.70 3.97 10.82
N LEU A 56 7.76 3.32 11.27
CA LEU A 56 7.91 1.87 11.05
C LEU A 56 7.91 1.09 12.38
N GLY A 57 8.47 1.63 13.47
CA GLY A 57 8.54 0.92 14.76
C GLY A 57 7.38 1.14 15.75
N LYS A 58 6.85 2.37 15.85
CA LYS A 58 5.89 2.76 16.93
C LYS A 58 4.43 2.37 16.66
N LEU A 59 4.01 2.25 15.40
CA LEU A 59 2.60 1.99 15.07
C LEU A 59 2.15 0.58 15.43
N LYS A 60 3.02 -0.43 15.30
CA LYS A 60 2.71 -1.80 15.75
C LYS A 60 2.36 -1.83 17.24
N LEU A 61 3.06 -1.03 18.06
CA LEU A 61 2.85 -0.95 19.50
C LEU A 61 1.63 -0.10 19.87
N LEU A 62 1.43 1.03 19.19
CA LEU A 62 0.34 1.97 19.47
C LEU A 62 -1.04 1.47 18.98
N TRP A 63 -1.10 0.71 17.89
CA TRP A 63 -2.36 0.17 17.36
C TRP A 63 -2.88 -1.03 18.18
N VAL A 64 -1.97 -1.82 18.76
CA VAL A 64 -2.33 -2.87 19.72
C VAL A 64 -2.79 -2.26 21.05
N ARG A 65 -2.28 -1.07 21.41
CA ARG A 65 -2.51 -0.44 22.71
C ARG A 65 -3.72 0.51 22.74
N ASN A 66 -4.01 1.24 21.65
CA ASN A 66 -5.07 2.25 21.59
C ASN A 66 -6.39 1.69 21.05
N GLY A 67 -6.80 0.52 21.56
CA GLY A 67 -7.98 -0.20 21.11
C GLY A 67 -9.19 0.70 20.87
N ASP A 68 -9.56 0.85 19.61
CA ASP A 68 -10.87 1.36 19.25
C ASP A 68 -11.19 0.93 17.81
N ARG A 69 -12.20 0.06 17.66
CA ARG A 69 -13.42 0.37 16.89
C ARG A 69 -14.18 -0.90 16.49
N LYS A 70 -15.43 -0.92 16.97
CA LYS A 70 -16.64 -1.48 16.35
C LYS A 70 -16.37 -2.59 15.31
N HIS A 71 -16.60 -3.82 15.77
CA HIS A 71 -16.25 -5.13 15.18
C HIS A 71 -14.74 -5.41 15.06
N GLU A 72 -14.25 -6.04 16.13
CA GLU A 72 -12.86 -6.04 16.60
C GLU A 72 -11.88 -6.77 15.66
N ASN A 73 -12.26 -7.93 15.12
CA ASN A 73 -11.28 -8.85 14.55
C ASN A 73 -10.98 -8.61 13.05
N HIS A 74 -11.97 -8.18 12.26
CA HIS A 74 -11.79 -7.97 10.81
C HIS A 74 -11.01 -6.69 10.51
N ASN A 75 -11.36 -5.61 11.22
CA ASN A 75 -10.69 -4.32 11.07
C ASN A 75 -9.24 -4.40 11.56
N TYR A 76 -8.98 -5.10 12.67
CA TYR A 76 -7.64 -5.35 13.17
C TYR A 76 -6.77 -6.11 12.16
N LYS A 77 -7.28 -7.19 11.55
CA LYS A 77 -6.54 -7.96 10.54
C LYS A 77 -6.20 -7.13 9.31
N LYS A 78 -7.16 -6.36 8.79
CA LYS A 78 -6.93 -5.46 7.65
C LYS A 78 -5.87 -4.41 7.96
N ALA A 79 -5.95 -3.78 9.13
CA ALA A 79 -4.98 -2.79 9.57
C ALA A 79 -3.57 -3.39 9.70
N VAL A 80 -3.43 -4.49 10.44
CA VAL A 80 -2.14 -5.17 10.64
C VAL A 80 -1.53 -5.64 9.33
N PHE A 81 -2.36 -6.17 8.42
CA PHE A 81 -1.90 -6.61 7.10
C PHE A 81 -1.38 -5.45 6.25
N ARG A 82 -2.16 -4.36 6.14
CA ARG A 82 -1.75 -3.15 5.40
C ARG A 82 -0.45 -2.57 5.93
N SER A 83 -0.33 -2.41 7.25
CA SER A 83 0.89 -1.89 7.87
C SER A 83 2.10 -2.79 7.61
N SER A 84 1.92 -4.11 7.64
CA SER A 84 3.00 -5.07 7.36
C SER A 84 3.49 -4.99 5.91
N VAL A 85 2.58 -4.77 4.95
CA VAL A 85 2.92 -4.58 3.53
C VAL A 85 3.68 -3.28 3.33
N ILE A 86 3.17 -2.15 3.85
CA ILE A 86 3.82 -0.84 3.76
C ILE A 86 5.21 -0.89 4.37
N GLU A 87 5.36 -1.48 5.56
CA GLU A 87 6.66 -1.62 6.24
C GLU A 87 7.65 -2.43 5.40
N MET A 88 7.21 -3.57 4.86
CA MET A 88 8.08 -4.43 4.08
C MET A 88 8.48 -3.81 2.73
N ILE A 89 7.59 -3.03 2.10
CA ILE A 89 7.95 -2.22 0.93
C ILE A 89 8.98 -1.18 1.36
N ALA A 90 8.71 -0.41 2.41
CA ALA A 90 9.59 0.66 2.90
C ALA A 90 11.02 0.17 3.17
N LEU A 91 11.17 -1.02 3.76
CA LEU A 91 12.47 -1.62 4.04
C LEU A 91 13.21 -2.14 2.79
N LYS A 92 12.49 -2.61 1.77
CA LYS A 92 13.09 -3.24 0.58
C LYS A 92 13.34 -2.29 -0.57
N THR A 93 12.52 -1.25 -0.73
CA THR A 93 12.61 -0.30 -1.86
C THR A 93 13.98 0.38 -1.99
N PRO A 94 14.70 0.77 -0.90
CA PRO A 94 16.03 1.36 -1.02
C PRO A 94 17.05 0.44 -1.73
N LEU A 95 16.87 -0.88 -1.65
CA LEU A 95 17.73 -1.87 -2.33
C LEU A 95 17.61 -1.80 -3.86
N TYR A 96 16.57 -1.17 -4.39
CA TYR A 96 16.34 -0.97 -5.83
C TYR A 96 16.70 0.46 -6.27
N ASN A 97 17.28 1.28 -5.38
CA ASN A 97 17.60 2.68 -5.64
C ASN A 97 16.36 3.50 -6.06
N ILE A 98 15.21 3.19 -5.45
CA ILE A 98 13.92 3.86 -5.66
C ILE A 98 13.62 4.71 -4.41
N LYS A 99 13.22 5.98 -4.61
CA LYS A 99 12.79 6.88 -3.52
C LYS A 99 11.39 6.50 -3.05
N ILE A 100 11.13 6.61 -1.74
CA ILE A 100 9.78 6.45 -1.18
C ILE A 100 9.25 7.81 -0.74
N GLU A 101 8.01 8.11 -1.11
CA GLU A 101 7.26 9.26 -0.62
C GLU A 101 5.89 8.82 -0.10
N TYR A 102 5.40 9.47 0.95
CA TYR A 102 4.13 9.13 1.58
C TYR A 102 3.07 10.19 1.26
N VAL A 103 1.86 9.75 0.96
CA VAL A 103 0.75 10.61 0.51
C VAL A 103 -0.48 10.35 1.36
N ASP A 104 -1.18 11.39 1.80
CA ASP A 104 -2.45 11.24 2.52
C ASP A 104 -3.50 10.54 1.63
N PRO A 105 -4.01 9.35 2.03
CA PRO A 105 -5.02 8.62 1.28
C PRO A 105 -6.42 9.25 1.36
N LYS A 106 -6.65 10.33 2.12
CA LYS A 106 -7.98 10.91 2.29
C LYS A 106 -8.65 11.26 0.96
N GLY A 107 -9.75 10.59 0.64
CA GLY A 107 -10.50 10.81 -0.60
C GLY A 107 -9.92 10.13 -1.84
N THR A 108 -9.06 9.11 -1.70
CA THR A 108 -8.57 8.30 -2.84
C THR A 108 -9.52 7.17 -3.25
N THR A 109 -10.52 6.81 -2.44
CA THR A 109 -11.47 5.71 -2.73
C THR A 109 -12.94 6.15 -2.78
N SER A 110 -13.25 7.38 -2.35
CA SER A 110 -14.64 7.84 -2.19
C SER A 110 -14.76 9.35 -2.44
N SER A 111 -14.25 9.80 -3.60
CA SER A 111 -14.32 11.19 -4.01
C SER A 111 -14.86 11.31 -5.42
N ARG A 112 -15.41 12.48 -5.75
CA ARG A 112 -15.85 12.79 -7.11
C ARG A 112 -14.68 12.67 -8.10
N GLU A 113 -13.46 13.05 -7.70
CA GLU A 113 -12.24 12.89 -8.51
C GLU A 113 -11.96 11.40 -8.82
N HIS A 114 -12.18 10.50 -7.84
CA HIS A 114 -12.03 9.05 -8.02
C HIS A 114 -13.06 8.49 -9.01
N ASP A 115 -14.34 8.86 -8.87
CA ASP A 115 -15.41 8.44 -9.79
C ASP A 115 -15.18 8.95 -11.21
N GLU A 116 -14.73 10.20 -11.35
CA GLU A 116 -14.42 10.81 -12.64
C GLU A 116 -13.24 10.12 -13.32
N ILE A 117 -12.17 9.79 -12.58
CA ILE A 117 -11.01 9.05 -13.11
C ILE A 117 -11.40 7.64 -13.53
N MET A 118 -12.19 6.93 -12.72
CA MET A 118 -12.70 5.60 -13.08
C MET A 118 -13.50 5.65 -14.38
N LYS A 119 -14.41 6.61 -14.53
CA LYS A 119 -15.24 6.73 -15.76
C LYS A 119 -14.40 7.15 -16.96
N ARG A 120 -13.54 8.16 -16.80
CA ARG A 120 -12.74 8.74 -17.89
C ARG A 120 -11.73 7.75 -18.47
N TYR A 121 -11.06 7.00 -17.60
CA TYR A 121 -9.99 6.07 -17.99
C TYR A 121 -10.42 4.60 -17.94
N ARG A 122 -11.69 4.31 -17.62
CA ARG A 122 -12.25 2.95 -17.45
C ARG A 122 -11.42 2.07 -16.50
N LEU A 123 -10.91 2.67 -15.43
CA LEU A 123 -10.06 2.00 -14.46
C LEU A 123 -10.90 1.28 -13.41
N ASP A 124 -10.39 0.16 -12.88
CA ASP A 124 -10.93 -0.41 -11.66
C ASP A 124 -10.65 0.52 -10.46
N SER A 125 -11.37 0.27 -9.36
CA SER A 125 -11.33 1.13 -8.18
C SER A 125 -9.94 1.21 -7.54
N HIS A 126 -9.18 0.11 -7.55
CA HIS A 126 -7.84 0.06 -6.96
C HIS A 126 -6.84 0.82 -7.81
N VAL A 127 -6.89 0.64 -9.13
CA VAL A 127 -6.03 1.36 -10.06
C VAL A 127 -6.35 2.86 -10.06
N ALA A 128 -7.62 3.24 -9.97
CA ALA A 128 -8.02 4.64 -9.83
C ALA A 128 -7.49 5.27 -8.52
N SER A 129 -7.58 4.55 -7.39
CA SER A 129 -6.99 5.02 -6.12
C SER A 129 -5.48 5.16 -6.21
N ALA A 130 -4.78 4.18 -6.81
CA ALA A 130 -3.33 4.24 -7.01
C ALA A 130 -2.93 5.41 -7.92
N HIS A 131 -3.72 5.68 -8.96
CA HIS A 131 -3.51 6.82 -9.86
C HIS A 131 -3.63 8.15 -9.11
N LEU A 132 -4.65 8.31 -8.26
CA LEU A 132 -4.82 9.50 -7.42
C LEU A 132 -3.67 9.72 -6.45
N ILE A 133 -3.18 8.65 -5.82
CA ILE A 133 -2.02 8.71 -4.91
C ILE A 133 -0.78 9.22 -5.68
N ALA A 134 -0.51 8.66 -6.85
CA ALA A 134 0.62 9.09 -7.68
C ALA A 134 0.46 10.57 -8.12
N LEU A 135 -0.74 10.98 -8.55
CA LEU A 135 -1.00 12.37 -8.94
C LEU A 135 -0.84 13.35 -7.77
N ARG A 136 -1.20 12.97 -6.55
CA ARG A 136 -1.00 13.80 -5.36
C ARG A 136 0.45 13.88 -4.96
N GLY A 137 1.15 12.75 -5.00
CA GLY A 137 2.58 12.67 -4.75
C GLY A 137 3.37 13.59 -5.68
N LEU A 138 3.10 13.54 -6.99
CA LEU A 138 3.75 14.39 -7.99
C LEU A 138 3.41 15.88 -7.86
N ARG A 139 2.22 16.23 -7.33
CA ARG A 139 1.82 17.63 -7.08
C ARG A 139 2.51 18.25 -5.86
N ASN A 140 2.98 17.42 -4.93
CA ASN A 140 3.55 17.84 -3.64
C ASN A 140 5.08 17.72 -3.60
N GLN A 141 5.74 17.55 -4.75
CA GLN A 141 7.20 17.58 -4.92
C GLN A 141 7.69 19.00 -5.16
#